data_AF-A0A5K1A928-F1
#
_entry.id   AF-A0A5K1A928-F1
#
_cell.length_a   1.000
_cell.length_b   1.000
_cell.length_c   1.000
_cell.angle_alpha   90.00
_cell.angle_beta   90.00
_cell.angle_gamma   90.00
#
_symmetry.space_group_name_H-M   'P 1'
#
loop_
_entity.id
_entity.type
_entity.pdbx_description
1 polymer ?
#
loop_
_entity_poly.entity_id
_entity_poly.type
_entity_poly.pdbx_seq_one_letter_code
_entity_poly.pdbx_strand_id
1 'polypeptide(L)' 'GQYGDSITLEVLKDFHRRRVQVLANSGADLIAFETIPNKIEAQ' A
#
# COMPACT_ATOMS: atom_id res chain seq x y z
N GLY A 1 -9.87 7.33 0.76
CA GLY A 1 -10.77 7.14 -0.37
C GLY A 1 -12.01 6.43 0.09
N GLN A 2 -13.08 6.54 -0.70
CA GLN A 2 -14.28 5.72 -0.56
C GLN A 2 -14.09 4.50 -1.48
N TYR A 3 -13.87 3.32 -0.90
CA TYR A 3 -13.49 2.12 -1.67
C TYR A 3 -14.64 1.17 -1.94
N GLY A 4 -15.80 1.38 -1.32
CA GLY A 4 -16.91 0.44 -1.37
C GLY A 4 -16.61 -0.87 -0.64
N ASP A 5 -17.60 -1.74 -0.58
CA ASP A 5 -17.58 -2.91 0.32
C ASP A 5 -16.73 -4.07 -0.21
N SER A 6 -16.36 -4.05 -1.49
CA SER A 6 -15.54 -5.09 -2.11
C SER A 6 -14.04 -4.94 -1.85
N ILE A 7 -13.61 -3.79 -1.35
CA ILE A 7 -12.19 -3.51 -1.13
C ILE A 7 -11.84 -3.81 0.33
N THR A 8 -11.18 -4.96 0.51
CA THR A 8 -10.71 -5.43 1.81
C THR A 8 -9.25 -5.01 2.05
N LEU A 9 -8.78 -5.19 3.29
CA LEU A 9 -7.37 -4.98 3.63
C LEU A 9 -6.44 -5.87 2.79
N GLU A 10 -6.84 -7.11 2.50
CA GLU A 10 -6.03 -8.03 1.69
C GLU A 10 -5.90 -7.55 0.25
N VAL A 11 -7.01 -7.07 -0.35
CA VAL A 11 -7.00 -6.49 -1.70
C VAL A 11 -6.04 -5.31 -1.79
N LEU A 12 -6.03 -4.43 -0.78
CA LEU A 12 -5.12 -3.29 -0.72
C LEU A 12 -3.66 -3.73 -0.56
N LYS A 13 -3.38 -4.71 0.30
CA LYS A 13 -2.03 -5.26 0.47
C LYS A 13 -1.50 -5.87 -0.82
N ASP A 14 -2.31 -6.68 -1.49
CA ASP A 14 -1.93 -7.31 -2.75
C ASP A 14 -1.73 -6.29 -3.87
N PHE A 15 -2.55 -5.24 -3.92
CA PHE A 15 -2.38 -4.12 -4.84
C PHE A 15 -1.01 -3.42 -4.66
N HIS A 16 -0.55 -3.21 -3.42
CA HIS A 16 0.73 -2.53 -3.16
C HIS A 16 1.96 -3.47 -3.21
N ARG A 17 1.78 -4.77 -2.98
CA ARG A 17 2.86 -5.75 -2.74
C ARG A 17 3.98 -5.68 -3.77
N ARG A 18 3.65 -5.66 -5.06
CA ARG A 18 4.68 -5.66 -6.11
C ARG A 18 5.53 -4.38 -6.09
N ARG A 19 4.91 -3.22 -5.88
CA ARG A 19 5.60 -1.92 -5.84
C ARG A 19 6.55 -1.85 -4.65
N VAL A 20 6.07 -2.28 -3.48
CA VAL A 20 6.88 -2.33 -2.25
C VAL A 20 8.07 -3.27 -2.43
N GLN A 21 7.87 -4.45 -3.03
CA GLN A 21 8.96 -5.38 -3.26
C GLN A 21 10.05 -4.82 -4.19
N VAL A 22 9.66 -4.05 -5.22
CA VAL A 22 10.62 -3.39 -6.11
C VAL A 22 11.47 -2.38 -5.34
N LEU A 23 10.83 -1.52 -4.52
CA LEU A 23 11.52 -0.50 -3.73
C LEU A 23 12.40 -1.11 -2.63
N ALA A 24 11.91 -2.15 -1.96
CA ALA A 24 12.68 -2.88 -0.95
C ALA A 24 13.92 -3.54 -1.54
N ASN A 25 13.82 -4.06 -2.76
CA ASN A 25 14.93 -4.73 -3.44
C ASN A 25 15.90 -3.77 -4.14
N SER A 26 15.56 -2.47 -4.27
CA SER A 26 16.42 -1.49 -4.95
C SER A 26 17.49 -0.88 -4.04
N GLY A 27 17.56 -1.29 -2.77
CA GLY A 27 18.49 -0.73 -1.78
C GLY A 27 18.06 0.63 -1.21
N ALA A 28 16.75 0.91 -1.16
CA ALA A 28 16.23 2.10 -0.50
C ALA A 28 16.40 1.98 1.03
N ASP A 29 16.90 3.04 1.68
CA ASP A 29 17.05 3.07 3.15
C ASP A 29 15.69 3.09 3.87
N LEU A 30 14.71 3.81 3.29
CA LEU A 30 13.36 3.96 3.81
C LEU A 30 12.34 3.98 2.66
N ILE A 31 11.12 3.53 2.93
CA ILE A 31 9.99 3.61 2.01
C ILE A 31 8.96 4.57 2.61
N ALA A 32 8.70 5.68 1.92
CA ALA A 32 7.66 6.63 2.29
C ALA A 32 6.33 6.25 1.64
N PHE A 33 5.31 6.02 2.46
CA PHE A 33 3.91 5.90 2.01
C PHE A 33 3.22 7.24 2.26
N GLU A 34 2.98 7.98 1.18
CA GLU A 34 2.45 9.34 1.24
C GLU A 34 1.09 9.44 0.52
N THR A 35 0.34 10.50 0.85
CA THR A 35 -0.97 10.79 0.24
C THR A 35 -1.94 9.61 0.33
N ILE A 36 -1.91 8.87 1.46
CA ILE A 36 -2.80 7.74 1.69
C ILE A 36 -4.19 8.27 2.09
N PRO A 37 -5.22 8.14 1.22
CA PRO A 37 -6.46 8.87 1.44
C PRO A 37 -7.42 8.12 2.38
N ASN A 38 -7.13 6.89 2.80
CA ASN A 38 -7.91 6.14 3.79
C ASN A 38 -7.01 5.52 4.85
N LYS A 39 -7.41 5.60 6.12
CA LYS A 39 -6.69 4.97 7.23
C LYS A 39 -6.49 3.46 7.06
N ILE A 40 -7.43 2.75 6.41
CA ILE A 40 -7.34 1.28 6.26
C ILE A 40 -6.15 0.85 5.39
N GLU A 41 -5.69 1.69 4.46
CA GLU A 41 -4.49 1.44 3.66
C GLU A 41 -3.19 1.65 4.46
N ALA A 42 -3.27 2.39 5.57
CA ALA A 42 -2.15 2.71 6.43
C ALA A 42 -2.06 1.79 7.68
N GLN A 43 -2.92 0.76 7.76
CA GLN A 43 -2.93 -0.24 8.84
C GLN A 43 -2.06 -1.46 8.50
#